data_AF-A0A371Z213-F1
#
_entry.id   AF-A0A371Z213-F1
#
_cell.length_a   1.000
_cell.length_b   1.000
_cell.length_c   1.000
_cell.angle_alpha   90.00
_cell.angle_beta   90.00
_cell.angle_gamma   90.00
#
_symmetry.space_group_name_H-M   'P 1'
#
loop_
_entity.id
_entity.type
_entity.pdbx_description
1 polymer ?
#
loop_
_entity_poly.entity_id
_entity_poly.type
_entity_poly.pdbx_seq_one_letter_code
_entity_poly.pdbx_strand_id
1 'polypeptide(L)'
;MAYKALTHPWAAEKLALLAADLAQGGPVAIYDPHGIAQTALALLPARIAVAGVYTHDSLRVGQPCGDMTLLALADLPRTPAKTVWALDFRHGVMENRLSDLLPAGGRLRTLAEVRLPGNMLSVAHDYLDGLNFATNLAFFRDTAEFSTRLVSANYWSRYGADNVRFWLRLYDQAGQVLHTWEEAVPRAGQAIILDSAEIRQRFGLPEFTGQLFIHAMGIAGHDVVKYALETRGRGDNPSLSVTHDANAWPAARYANLPAPGLGEDVVLWLQNSHALPVASGDMSLNRMGSERHIPIARALAPYETVAVHMGDIMPDLAWPEQIELRAGGHVVRPRYEITQRHRTRIAHLNVERADLRPDPGIEKLDSRFFGRGYLLPFPVPDPARYRTLVLPAPMAENLDDLPVRIDCFDAEGKGAGLHFMGRLPRDHATVCDVSELMAAEGHGELVYDFRDGGQADGWLHALIRYEDRRTGHVAETSFGAHIFNTVMTYRGEPQSYVGPPPGLSTRLFLTAAIAEPFSFCTLIYPSSASWRPCSDTSLYLHAADGTVVAQEKVTVPQSGSRAIWPHRIFGEAALLRAGEGAYVIIRDTTCRLFGYHGRMMGQDGRFSVDHMFGF
;
A
#
# COMPACT_ATOMS: atom_id res chain seq x y z
N MET A 1 0.64 16.70 -2.05
CA MET A 1 1.47 16.88 -0.84
C MET A 1 0.74 17.55 0.32
N ALA A 2 0.03 18.67 0.13
CA ALA A 2 -0.70 19.37 1.19
C ALA A 2 -1.59 18.45 2.06
N TYR A 3 -2.26 17.46 1.44
CA TYR A 3 -2.98 16.42 2.15
C TYR A 3 -2.13 15.69 3.21
N LYS A 4 -0.95 15.16 2.84
CA LYS A 4 -0.04 14.47 3.78
C LYS A 4 0.40 15.40 4.91
N ALA A 5 0.65 16.67 4.58
CA ALA A 5 1.06 17.67 5.55
C ALA A 5 -0.03 17.94 6.60
N LEU A 6 -1.29 18.07 6.18
CA LEU A 6 -2.42 18.38 7.05
C LEU A 6 -2.93 17.15 7.84
N THR A 7 -2.73 15.94 7.31
CA THR A 7 -3.18 14.68 7.93
C THR A 7 -2.14 14.02 8.82
N HIS A 8 -0.88 14.49 8.81
CA HIS A 8 0.11 14.05 9.80
C HIS A 8 -0.45 14.28 11.21
N PRO A 9 -0.45 13.28 12.13
CA PRO A 9 -1.11 13.39 13.44
C PRO A 9 -0.74 14.64 14.24
N TRP A 10 0.55 15.00 14.28
CA TRP A 10 1.03 16.25 14.88
C TRP A 10 0.40 17.52 14.27
N ALA A 11 0.30 17.58 12.94
CA ALA A 11 -0.29 18.72 12.25
C ALA A 11 -1.81 18.76 12.43
N ALA A 12 -2.45 17.60 12.44
CA ALA A 12 -3.90 17.47 12.65
C ALA A 12 -4.34 17.96 14.04
N GLU A 13 -3.57 17.67 15.09
CA GLU A 13 -3.80 18.23 16.44
C GLU A 13 -3.73 19.76 16.44
N LYS A 14 -2.72 20.33 15.78
CA LYS A 14 -2.60 21.79 15.64
C LYS A 14 -3.69 22.39 14.77
N LEU A 15 -4.10 21.69 13.72
CA LEU A 15 -5.20 22.09 12.85
C LEU A 15 -6.51 22.13 13.64
N ALA A 16 -6.73 21.20 14.57
CA ALA A 16 -7.89 21.23 15.46
C ALA A 16 -7.91 22.48 16.34
N LEU A 17 -6.76 22.88 16.91
CA LEU A 17 -6.64 24.10 17.71
C LEU A 17 -6.89 25.36 16.85
N LEU A 18 -6.31 25.41 15.65
CA LEU A 18 -6.55 26.50 14.70
C LEU A 18 -8.04 26.57 14.31
N ALA A 19 -8.66 25.42 14.01
CA ALA A 19 -10.08 25.34 13.65
C ALA A 19 -10.98 25.87 14.78
N ALA A 20 -10.70 25.50 16.03
CA ALA A 20 -11.45 25.97 17.19
C ALA A 20 -11.35 27.49 17.38
N ASP A 21 -10.15 28.05 17.25
CA ASP A 21 -9.92 29.51 17.35
C ASP A 21 -10.60 30.26 16.18
N LEU A 22 -10.51 29.72 14.95
CA LEU A 22 -11.22 30.27 13.80
C LEU A 22 -12.76 30.23 13.99
N ALA A 23 -13.30 29.14 14.52
CA ALA A 23 -14.73 28.99 14.77
C ALA A 23 -15.24 29.98 15.84
N GLN A 24 -14.45 30.27 16.87
CA GLN A 24 -14.78 31.24 17.91
C GLN A 24 -14.67 32.71 17.42
N GLY A 25 -13.82 32.97 16.42
CA GLY A 25 -13.53 34.30 15.89
C GLY A 25 -14.58 34.89 14.94
N GLY A 26 -15.68 34.18 14.68
CA GLY A 26 -16.72 34.59 13.73
C GLY A 26 -16.42 34.21 12.27
N PRO A 27 -17.09 34.82 11.28
CA PRO A 27 -16.88 34.50 9.86
C PRO A 27 -15.44 34.72 9.41
N VAL A 28 -14.91 33.78 8.62
CA VAL A 28 -13.53 33.76 8.12
C VAL A 28 -13.53 33.94 6.61
N ALA A 29 -12.71 34.86 6.11
CA ALA A 29 -12.38 34.95 4.68
C ALA A 29 -11.20 34.02 4.38
N ILE A 30 -11.35 33.09 3.45
CA ILE A 30 -10.31 32.13 3.08
C ILE A 30 -9.59 32.64 1.85
N TYR A 31 -8.28 32.83 1.90
CA TYR A 31 -7.47 33.03 0.69
C TYR A 31 -6.84 31.71 0.27
N ASP A 32 -7.14 31.24 -0.93
CA ASP A 32 -6.69 29.95 -1.47
C ASP A 32 -5.72 30.13 -2.64
N PRO A 33 -4.42 30.39 -2.37
CA PRO A 33 -3.43 30.55 -3.43
C PRO A 33 -3.13 29.26 -4.20
N HIS A 34 -3.44 28.08 -3.64
CA HIS A 34 -3.01 26.79 -4.18
C HIS A 34 -4.16 25.89 -4.65
N GLY A 35 -5.42 26.32 -4.50
CA GLY A 35 -6.58 25.50 -4.84
C GLY A 35 -6.85 24.38 -3.83
N ILE A 36 -6.46 24.53 -2.56
CA ILE A 36 -6.57 23.49 -1.52
C ILE A 36 -7.71 23.75 -0.52
N ALA A 37 -8.57 24.74 -0.74
CA ALA A 37 -9.63 25.10 0.20
C ALA A 37 -10.56 23.94 0.55
N GLN A 38 -11.01 23.17 -0.44
CA GLN A 38 -11.88 22.02 -0.19
C GLN A 38 -11.19 20.97 0.69
N THR A 39 -9.94 20.61 0.38
CA THR A 39 -9.16 19.67 1.19
C THR A 39 -8.96 20.20 2.61
N ALA A 40 -8.59 21.47 2.78
CA ALA A 40 -8.36 22.05 4.09
C ALA A 40 -9.65 22.08 4.93
N LEU A 41 -10.78 22.47 4.34
CA LEU A 41 -12.08 22.50 5.00
C LEU A 41 -12.58 21.10 5.37
N ALA A 42 -12.40 20.11 4.49
CA ALA A 42 -12.77 18.72 4.75
C ALA A 42 -11.96 18.10 5.91
N LEU A 43 -10.78 18.64 6.21
CA LEU A 43 -9.91 18.18 7.29
C LEU A 43 -10.12 18.91 8.62
N LEU A 44 -11.05 19.86 8.72
CA LEU A 44 -11.34 20.56 9.97
C LEU A 44 -12.27 19.73 10.87
N PRO A 45 -11.92 19.54 12.16
CA PRO A 45 -12.78 18.83 13.11
C PRO A 45 -13.99 19.65 13.55
N ALA A 46 -13.96 20.97 13.31
CA ALA A 46 -15.06 21.88 13.60
C ALA A 46 -15.39 22.68 12.33
N ARG A 47 -16.68 22.86 12.06
CA ARG A 47 -17.14 23.74 10.99
C ARG A 47 -16.83 25.19 11.35
N ILE A 48 -16.26 25.92 10.40
CA ILE A 48 -16.07 27.37 10.49
C ILE A 48 -17.11 28.07 9.61
N ALA A 49 -17.55 29.27 10.01
CA ALA A 49 -18.36 30.10 9.16
C ALA A 49 -17.46 30.74 8.09
N VAL A 50 -17.68 30.42 6.82
CA VAL A 50 -16.88 30.96 5.71
C VAL A 50 -17.60 32.17 5.09
N ALA A 51 -16.97 33.34 5.15
CA ALA A 51 -17.51 34.57 4.56
C ALA A 51 -17.27 34.65 3.04
N GLY A 52 -16.26 33.93 2.54
CA GLY A 52 -15.91 33.85 1.12
C GLY A 52 -14.58 33.15 0.93
N VAL A 53 -14.40 32.54 -0.25
CA VAL A 53 -13.12 31.93 -0.68
C VAL A 53 -12.55 32.77 -1.81
N TYR A 54 -11.35 33.29 -1.64
CA TYR A 54 -10.71 34.26 -2.51
C TYR A 54 -9.55 33.62 -3.26
N THR A 55 -9.40 33.97 -4.55
CA THR A 55 -8.28 33.56 -5.39
C THR A 55 -7.66 34.74 -6.13
N HIS A 56 -6.37 34.63 -6.42
CA HIS A 56 -5.64 35.61 -7.22
C HIS A 56 -5.64 35.26 -8.72
N ASP A 57 -6.08 34.04 -9.07
CA ASP A 57 -6.19 33.59 -10.45
C ASP A 57 -7.50 34.10 -11.05
N SER A 58 -7.38 35.07 -11.95
CA SER A 58 -8.53 35.73 -12.59
C SER A 58 -9.39 34.76 -13.40
N LEU A 59 -8.83 33.68 -13.94
CA LEU A 59 -9.59 32.66 -14.69
C LEU A 59 -10.40 31.74 -13.76
N ARG A 60 -10.03 31.69 -12.48
CA ARG A 60 -10.74 30.92 -11.45
C ARG A 60 -11.82 31.73 -10.73
N VAL A 61 -11.84 33.05 -10.84
CA VAL A 61 -12.91 33.87 -10.26
C VAL A 61 -14.25 33.47 -10.89
N GLY A 62 -15.27 33.29 -10.05
CA GLY A 62 -16.59 32.81 -10.47
C GLY A 62 -16.69 31.29 -10.63
N GLN A 63 -15.58 30.54 -10.55
CA GLN A 63 -15.60 29.08 -10.63
C GLN A 63 -16.05 28.46 -9.30
N PRO A 64 -16.66 27.26 -9.32
CA PRO A 64 -17.06 26.54 -8.11
C PRO A 64 -15.87 26.15 -7.22
N CYS A 65 -16.10 26.17 -5.90
CA CYS A 65 -15.24 25.62 -4.87
C CYS A 65 -16.10 24.95 -3.80
N GLY A 66 -16.40 23.66 -3.99
CA GLY A 66 -17.46 22.98 -3.24
C GLY A 66 -18.79 23.67 -3.50
N ASP A 67 -19.54 23.93 -2.42
CA ASP A 67 -20.81 24.65 -2.47
C ASP A 67 -20.66 26.19 -2.54
N MET A 68 -19.42 26.68 -2.64
CA MET A 68 -19.09 28.11 -2.71
C MET A 68 -18.57 28.51 -4.10
N THR A 69 -18.45 29.80 -4.33
CA THR A 69 -17.85 30.37 -5.54
C THR A 69 -16.56 31.10 -5.19
N LEU A 70 -15.53 30.97 -6.03
CA LEU A 70 -14.27 31.70 -5.86
C LEU A 70 -14.46 33.19 -6.17
N LEU A 71 -14.10 34.04 -5.21
CA LEU A 71 -14.11 35.49 -5.31
C LEU A 71 -12.74 36.03 -5.72
N ALA A 72 -12.70 37.21 -6.33
CA ALA A 72 -11.44 37.86 -6.66
C ALA A 72 -10.74 38.33 -5.38
N LEU A 73 -9.43 38.07 -5.25
CA LEU A 73 -8.62 38.54 -4.12
C LEU A 73 -8.69 40.08 -3.96
N ALA A 74 -8.89 40.82 -5.05
CA ALA A 74 -9.08 42.27 -5.03
C ALA A 74 -10.32 42.72 -4.25
N ASP A 75 -11.32 41.85 -4.06
CA ASP A 75 -12.51 42.12 -3.26
C ASP A 75 -12.34 41.76 -1.78
N LEU A 76 -11.18 41.24 -1.37
CA LEU A 76 -10.89 40.88 0.03
C LEU A 76 -11.13 42.05 1.01
N PRO A 77 -10.77 43.32 0.73
CA PRO A 77 -11.04 44.44 1.64
C PRO A 77 -12.53 44.69 1.91
N ARG A 78 -13.42 44.19 1.05
CA ARG A 78 -14.88 44.33 1.17
C ARG A 78 -15.52 43.19 1.98
N THR A 79 -14.73 42.22 2.43
CA THR A 79 -15.24 41.09 3.19
C THR A 79 -15.79 41.54 4.55
N PRO A 80 -16.91 40.95 5.03
CA PRO A 80 -17.39 41.21 6.40
C PRO A 80 -16.57 40.47 7.47
N ALA A 81 -15.69 39.55 7.08
CA ALA A 81 -14.83 38.82 8.01
C ALA A 81 -13.72 39.69 8.60
N LYS A 82 -13.52 39.59 9.92
CA LYS A 82 -12.35 40.19 10.59
C LYS A 82 -11.11 39.29 10.54
N THR A 83 -11.29 38.02 10.22
CA THR A 83 -10.19 37.05 10.15
C THR A 83 -10.01 36.60 8.71
N VAL A 84 -8.78 36.73 8.20
CA VAL A 84 -8.37 36.18 6.92
C VAL A 84 -7.51 34.94 7.19
N TRP A 85 -7.92 33.79 6.68
CA TRP A 85 -7.14 32.56 6.72
C TRP A 85 -6.53 32.29 5.35
N ALA A 86 -5.23 32.52 5.20
CA ALA A 86 -4.50 32.21 3.99
C ALA A 86 -3.98 30.76 4.03
N LEU A 87 -4.36 29.96 3.04
CA LEU A 87 -4.00 28.55 2.93
C LEU A 87 -2.57 28.36 2.38
N ASP A 88 -1.58 28.93 3.05
CA ASP A 88 -0.16 28.80 2.76
C ASP A 88 0.64 28.58 4.05
N PHE A 89 1.71 27.79 3.98
CA PHE A 89 2.57 27.46 5.12
C PHE A 89 3.63 28.54 5.41
N ARG A 90 3.72 29.59 4.60
CA ARG A 90 4.71 30.69 4.72
C ARG A 90 4.03 31.96 5.18
N HIS A 91 4.04 32.19 6.50
CA HIS A 91 3.40 33.36 7.11
C HIS A 91 3.88 34.69 6.51
N GLY A 92 5.19 34.96 6.52
CA GLY A 92 5.73 36.23 6.03
C GLY A 92 5.46 36.50 4.54
N VAL A 93 5.34 35.45 3.70
CA VAL A 93 4.96 35.64 2.28
C VAL A 93 3.51 36.10 2.16
N MET A 94 2.61 35.53 2.97
CA MET A 94 1.19 35.94 2.98
C MET A 94 1.00 37.29 3.64
N GLU A 95 1.73 37.59 4.71
CA GLU A 95 1.72 38.90 5.37
C GLU A 95 2.11 40.01 4.40
N ASN A 96 3.23 39.86 3.69
CA ASN A 96 3.66 40.84 2.68
C ASN A 96 2.68 40.94 1.51
N ARG A 97 2.09 39.82 1.06
CA ARG A 97 1.16 39.82 -0.08
C ARG A 97 -0.18 40.49 0.26
N LEU A 98 -0.65 40.32 1.49
CA LEU A 98 -1.99 40.74 1.92
C LEU A 98 -1.98 42.03 2.73
N SER A 99 -0.82 42.61 3.06
CA SER A 99 -0.70 43.78 3.95
C SER A 99 -1.69 44.90 3.64
N ASP A 100 -1.83 45.23 2.35
CA ASP A 100 -2.66 46.33 1.87
C ASP A 100 -4.10 45.89 1.52
N LEU A 101 -4.38 44.59 1.62
CA LEU A 101 -5.68 43.99 1.29
C LEU A 101 -6.44 43.48 2.52
N LEU A 102 -5.79 43.42 3.68
CA LEU A 102 -6.45 43.01 4.91
C LEU A 102 -7.55 44.03 5.28
N PRO A 103 -8.71 43.56 5.76
CA PRO A 103 -9.73 44.46 6.28
C PRO A 103 -9.18 45.25 7.47
N ALA A 104 -9.69 46.46 7.71
CA ALA A 104 -9.22 47.32 8.79
C ALA A 104 -9.35 46.63 10.16
N GLY A 105 -8.24 46.52 10.91
CA GLY A 105 -8.19 45.78 12.17
C GLY A 105 -8.29 44.25 12.01
N GLY A 106 -8.13 43.76 10.78
CA GLY A 106 -8.22 42.34 10.44
C GLY A 106 -7.01 41.54 10.91
N ARG A 107 -7.24 40.27 11.25
CA ARG A 107 -6.20 39.32 11.68
C ARG A 107 -5.89 38.35 10.55
N LEU A 108 -4.61 38.23 10.19
CA LEU A 108 -4.12 37.18 9.29
C LEU A 108 -3.78 35.91 10.08
N ARG A 109 -4.26 34.77 9.57
CA ARG A 109 -3.89 33.42 10.00
C ARG A 109 -3.39 32.64 8.80
N THR A 110 -2.47 31.71 9.03
CA THR A 110 -1.92 30.89 7.94
C THR A 110 -1.72 29.43 8.37
N LEU A 111 -1.43 28.54 7.41
CA LEU A 111 -1.08 27.16 7.73
C LEU A 111 0.33 27.03 8.37
N ALA A 112 1.08 28.13 8.51
CA ALA A 112 2.36 28.11 9.21
C ALA A 112 2.24 27.61 10.66
N GLU A 113 1.10 27.88 11.31
CA GLU A 113 0.82 27.49 12.69
C GLU A 113 0.71 25.97 12.86
N VAL A 114 0.28 25.26 11.82
CA VAL A 114 0.08 23.80 11.85
C VAL A 114 1.31 23.02 11.39
N ARG A 115 2.40 23.70 11.03
CA ARG A 115 3.63 23.04 10.54
C ARG A 115 4.20 22.06 11.55
N LEU A 116 4.80 21.01 11.01
CA LEU A 116 5.73 20.16 11.73
C LEU A 116 6.94 21.00 12.18
N PRO A 117 7.50 20.72 13.36
CA PRO A 117 8.71 21.38 13.83
C PRO A 117 9.90 21.03 12.93
N GLY A 118 10.89 21.93 12.87
CA GLY A 118 12.01 21.82 11.92
C GLY A 118 12.85 20.54 12.09
N ASN A 119 12.93 19.98 13.30
CA ASN A 119 13.64 18.74 13.59
C ASN A 119 12.96 17.47 13.00
N MET A 120 11.73 17.60 12.51
CA MET A 120 10.99 16.55 11.79
C MET A 120 11.06 16.69 10.27
N LEU A 121 11.76 17.71 9.74
CA LEU A 121 11.87 17.96 8.31
C LEU A 121 13.19 17.40 7.77
N SER A 122 13.11 16.63 6.69
CA SER A 122 14.29 16.19 5.92
C SER A 122 14.81 17.33 5.02
N VAL A 123 13.92 18.20 4.54
CA VAL A 123 14.20 19.34 3.66
C VAL A 123 13.61 20.61 4.30
N ALA A 124 14.42 21.29 5.11
CA ALA A 124 13.95 22.40 5.93
C ALA A 124 13.49 23.65 5.15
N HIS A 125 14.08 23.89 3.97
CA HIS A 125 13.82 25.10 3.18
C HIS A 125 12.57 25.01 2.30
N ASP A 126 12.08 23.80 2.03
CA ASP A 126 10.83 23.56 1.32
C ASP A 126 9.92 22.65 2.16
N TYR A 127 8.97 23.25 2.87
CA TYR A 127 8.10 22.52 3.78
C TYR A 127 7.28 21.44 3.08
N LEU A 128 6.83 21.69 1.84
CA LEU A 128 6.00 20.75 1.07
C LEU A 128 6.82 19.84 0.17
N ASP A 129 8.12 19.71 0.42
CA ASP A 129 8.92 18.64 -0.16
C ASP A 129 8.38 17.27 0.28
N GLY A 130 8.34 16.29 -0.63
CA GLY A 130 7.83 14.95 -0.31
C GLY A 130 8.64 14.23 0.76
N LEU A 131 9.95 14.50 0.86
CA LEU A 131 10.82 13.90 1.85
C LEU A 131 10.50 14.35 3.30
N ASN A 132 9.69 15.39 3.48
CA ASN A 132 9.20 15.82 4.80
C ASN A 132 7.97 15.03 5.27
N PHE A 133 7.38 14.21 4.41
CA PHE A 133 6.14 13.46 4.71
C PHE A 133 6.23 12.00 4.24
N ALA A 134 7.40 11.39 4.46
CA ALA A 134 7.60 9.97 4.25
C ALA A 134 6.92 9.18 5.37
N THR A 135 5.63 8.95 5.18
CA THR A 135 4.72 8.42 6.19
C THR A 135 4.12 7.10 5.73
N ASN A 136 3.66 6.26 6.66
CA ASN A 136 2.82 5.11 6.38
C ASN A 136 2.06 4.69 7.66
N LEU A 137 1.03 3.85 7.51
CA LEU A 137 0.29 3.21 8.58
C LEU A 137 0.48 1.70 8.51
N ALA A 138 0.55 1.04 9.67
CA ALA A 138 0.62 -0.41 9.77
C ALA A 138 -0.41 -0.94 10.75
N PHE A 139 -1.12 -2.02 10.38
CA PHE A 139 -1.93 -2.79 11.32
C PHE A 139 -1.04 -3.43 12.38
N PHE A 140 -1.35 -3.20 13.65
CA PHE A 140 -0.52 -3.63 14.78
C PHE A 140 -1.41 -4.30 15.83
N ARG A 141 -1.05 -5.53 16.20
CA ARG A 141 -1.83 -6.36 17.13
C ARG A 141 -0.88 -7.11 18.05
N ASP A 142 -1.02 -6.89 19.36
CA ASP A 142 -0.41 -7.72 20.40
C ASP A 142 -1.47 -8.11 21.43
N THR A 143 -1.89 -9.36 21.38
CA THR A 143 -2.90 -9.94 22.27
C THR A 143 -2.39 -11.27 22.83
N ALA A 144 -3.19 -11.94 23.66
CA ALA A 144 -2.89 -13.30 24.10
C ALA A 144 -2.68 -14.27 22.91
N GLU A 145 -3.38 -14.05 21.79
CA GLU A 145 -3.40 -14.96 20.64
C GLU A 145 -2.43 -14.56 19.51
N PHE A 146 -2.05 -13.29 19.41
CA PHE A 146 -1.31 -12.79 18.26
C PHE A 146 -0.21 -11.80 18.63
N SER A 147 0.81 -11.72 17.78
CA SER A 147 1.72 -10.58 17.72
C SER A 147 2.00 -10.18 16.28
N THR A 148 2.29 -8.89 16.08
CA THR A 148 2.77 -8.36 14.80
C THR A 148 4.24 -7.94 14.87
N ARG A 149 4.97 -8.13 13.77
CA ARG A 149 6.35 -7.63 13.60
C ARG A 149 6.48 -6.98 12.24
N LEU A 150 6.81 -5.69 12.23
CA LEU A 150 7.15 -4.95 11.03
C LEU A 150 8.65 -5.03 10.79
N VAL A 151 9.04 -5.31 9.54
CA VAL A 151 10.44 -5.41 9.12
C VAL A 151 10.68 -4.61 7.85
N SER A 152 11.73 -3.80 7.84
CA SER A 152 12.25 -3.06 6.70
C SER A 152 13.77 -2.88 6.83
N ALA A 153 14.39 -2.03 6.00
CA ALA A 153 15.79 -1.66 6.13
C ALA A 153 16.01 -0.18 5.79
N ASN A 154 17.06 0.43 6.32
CA ASN A 154 17.46 1.79 5.97
C ASN A 154 18.06 1.82 4.55
N TYR A 155 17.20 1.87 3.53
CA TYR A 155 17.58 2.01 2.14
C TYR A 155 17.87 3.47 1.74
N TRP A 156 17.40 4.46 2.53
CA TRP A 156 17.64 5.88 2.27
C TRP A 156 19.12 6.27 2.37
N SER A 157 19.91 5.54 3.18
CA SER A 157 21.34 5.79 3.31
C SER A 157 22.11 5.68 1.99
N ARG A 158 21.57 4.94 1.01
CA ARG A 158 22.15 4.83 -0.35
C ARG A 158 22.02 6.12 -1.15
N TYR A 159 21.04 6.95 -0.81
CA TYR A 159 20.84 8.28 -1.38
C TYR A 159 21.57 9.37 -0.59
N GLY A 160 22.45 8.99 0.35
CA GLY A 160 23.25 9.91 1.15
C GLY A 160 22.62 10.33 2.48
N ALA A 161 21.53 9.68 2.92
CA ALA A 161 20.97 9.93 4.25
C ALA A 161 21.88 9.36 5.36
N ASP A 162 22.23 10.18 6.35
CA ASP A 162 23.17 9.83 7.43
C ASP A 162 22.55 9.94 8.84
N ASN A 163 21.35 10.51 8.95
CA ASN A 163 20.65 10.71 10.23
C ASN A 163 19.17 10.26 10.14
N VAL A 164 18.95 9.06 9.62
CA VAL A 164 17.61 8.49 9.49
C VAL A 164 17.04 8.17 10.87
N ARG A 165 15.84 8.69 11.14
CA ARG A 165 15.10 8.51 12.39
C ARG A 165 13.63 8.30 12.08
N PHE A 166 12.91 7.64 12.96
CA PHE A 166 11.47 7.45 12.85
C PHE A 166 10.76 8.18 13.97
N TRP A 167 9.72 8.94 13.64
CA TRP A 167 8.70 9.35 14.60
C TRP A 167 7.53 8.37 14.50
N LEU A 168 7.18 7.77 15.62
CA LEU A 168 6.24 6.65 15.70
C LEU A 168 5.12 6.99 16.67
N ARG A 169 3.89 6.63 16.31
CA ARG A 169 2.73 6.76 17.20
C ARG A 169 1.82 5.55 17.09
N LEU A 170 1.63 4.86 18.21
CA LEU A 170 0.77 3.69 18.32
C LEU A 170 -0.61 4.09 18.83
N TYR A 171 -1.64 3.63 18.15
CA TYR A 171 -3.04 3.78 18.52
C TYR A 171 -3.63 2.42 18.92
N ASP A 172 -4.51 2.42 19.93
CA ASP A 172 -5.31 1.25 20.28
C ASP A 172 -6.51 1.06 19.34
N GLN A 173 -7.38 0.11 19.69
CA GLN A 173 -8.57 -0.21 18.90
C GLN A 173 -9.54 0.95 18.81
N ALA A 174 -9.68 1.73 19.89
CA ALA A 174 -10.56 2.88 19.98
C ALA A 174 -9.95 4.15 19.34
N GLY A 175 -8.75 4.05 18.76
CA GLY A 175 -8.02 5.17 18.17
C GLY A 175 -7.36 6.08 19.21
N GLN A 176 -7.22 5.63 20.46
CA GLN A 176 -6.51 6.37 21.49
C GLN A 176 -5.00 6.16 21.36
N VAL A 177 -4.23 7.23 21.61
CA VAL A 177 -2.77 7.15 21.58
C VAL A 177 -2.30 6.33 22.78
N LEU A 178 -1.69 5.18 22.53
CA LEU A 178 -1.01 4.38 23.54
C LEU A 178 0.39 4.93 23.85
N HIS A 179 1.14 5.26 22.80
CA HIS A 179 2.49 5.82 22.95
C HIS A 179 2.95 6.58 21.71
N THR A 180 3.87 7.53 21.89
CA THR A 180 4.56 8.25 20.82
C THR A 180 6.06 8.33 21.16
N TRP A 181 6.93 7.94 20.23
CA TRP A 181 8.38 7.92 20.46
C TRP A 181 9.18 8.16 19.18
N GLU A 182 10.48 8.41 19.32
CA GLU A 182 11.44 8.43 18.21
C GLU A 182 12.38 7.23 18.28
N GLU A 183 12.72 6.66 17.12
CA GLU A 183 13.65 5.53 16.97
C GLU A 183 14.75 5.90 15.97
N ALA A 184 16.03 5.78 16.37
CA ALA A 184 17.16 6.14 15.52
C ALA A 184 17.64 4.94 14.68
N VAL A 185 17.92 5.18 13.40
CA VAL A 185 18.40 4.15 12.45
C VAL A 185 19.65 4.66 11.72
N PRO A 186 20.74 4.96 12.46
CA PRO A 186 21.87 5.71 11.92
C PRO A 186 22.75 4.92 10.96
N ARG A 187 22.72 3.57 11.00
CA ARG A 187 23.62 2.77 10.18
C ARG A 187 23.04 2.55 8.78
N ALA A 188 23.91 2.61 7.77
CA ALA A 188 23.54 2.36 6.40
C ALA A 188 23.06 0.91 6.23
N GLY A 189 21.87 0.71 5.65
CA GLY A 189 21.27 -0.61 5.52
C GLY A 189 20.80 -1.24 6.84
N GLN A 190 20.85 -0.54 7.98
CA GLN A 190 20.35 -1.11 9.24
C GLN A 190 18.92 -1.66 9.08
N ALA A 191 18.67 -2.85 9.59
CA ALA A 191 17.33 -3.42 9.67
C ALA A 191 16.45 -2.54 10.57
N ILE A 192 15.23 -2.30 10.12
CA ILE A 192 14.20 -1.59 10.89
C ILE A 192 13.22 -2.65 11.34
N ILE A 193 13.16 -2.90 12.64
CA ILE A 193 12.32 -3.94 13.22
C ILE A 193 11.48 -3.29 14.31
N LEU A 194 10.16 -3.36 14.15
CA LEU A 194 9.20 -2.92 15.16
C LEU A 194 8.36 -4.13 15.55
N ASP A 195 8.68 -4.74 16.69
CA ASP A 195 7.96 -5.89 17.21
C ASP A 195 6.94 -5.42 18.26
N SER A 196 5.66 -5.76 18.04
CA SER A 196 4.56 -5.33 18.91
C SER A 196 4.70 -5.84 20.35
N ALA A 197 5.29 -7.03 20.53
CA ALA A 197 5.53 -7.61 21.85
C ALA A 197 6.62 -6.83 22.61
N GLU A 198 7.71 -6.50 21.91
CA GLU A 198 8.80 -5.70 22.46
C GLU A 198 8.32 -4.29 22.81
N ILE A 199 7.56 -3.66 21.92
CA ILE A 199 6.97 -2.32 22.15
C ILE A 199 6.06 -2.34 23.37
N ARG A 200 5.17 -3.35 23.47
CA ARG A 200 4.29 -3.51 24.62
C ARG A 200 5.06 -3.67 25.92
N GLN A 201 6.10 -4.52 25.92
CA GLN A 201 6.94 -4.74 27.10
C GLN A 201 7.74 -3.49 27.46
N ARG A 202 8.39 -2.85 26.48
CA ARG A 202 9.24 -1.66 26.64
C ARG A 202 8.49 -0.49 27.25
N PHE A 203 7.22 -0.30 26.87
CA PHE A 203 6.41 0.84 27.33
C PHE A 203 5.35 0.45 28.38
N GLY A 204 5.30 -0.82 28.80
CA GLY A 204 4.33 -1.29 29.81
C GLY A 204 2.87 -1.16 29.37
N LEU A 205 2.58 -1.46 28.10
CA LEU A 205 1.25 -1.27 27.50
C LEU A 205 0.32 -2.47 27.76
N PRO A 206 -1.01 -2.25 27.78
CA PRO A 206 -1.98 -3.34 27.73
C PRO A 206 -1.91 -4.09 26.39
N GLU A 207 -2.69 -5.18 26.27
CA GLU A 207 -2.96 -5.76 24.96
C GLU A 207 -3.67 -4.75 24.05
N PHE A 208 -3.41 -4.82 22.76
CA PHE A 208 -4.01 -3.91 21.79
C PHE A 208 -4.20 -4.56 20.41
N THR A 209 -5.20 -4.07 19.69
CA THR A 209 -5.35 -4.25 18.24
C THR A 209 -5.62 -2.87 17.67
N GLY A 210 -4.78 -2.36 16.80
CA GLY A 210 -4.89 -0.98 16.33
C GLY A 210 -3.97 -0.70 15.16
N GLN A 211 -3.38 0.49 15.15
CA GLN A 211 -2.51 0.93 14.06
C GLN A 211 -1.30 1.73 14.54
N LEU A 212 -0.18 1.53 13.86
CA LEU A 212 1.05 2.27 14.07
C LEU A 212 1.21 3.29 12.94
N PHE A 213 1.26 4.57 13.28
CA PHE A 213 1.69 5.63 12.37
C PHE A 213 3.21 5.74 12.37
N ILE A 214 3.77 5.81 11.17
CA ILE A 214 5.20 5.81 10.90
C ILE A 214 5.54 7.06 10.10
N HIS A 215 6.53 7.83 10.56
CA HIS A 215 7.15 8.92 9.79
C HIS A 215 8.67 8.77 9.79
N ALA A 216 9.26 8.52 8.62
CA ALA A 216 10.70 8.51 8.42
C ALA A 216 11.23 9.93 8.19
N MET A 217 12.22 10.33 8.98
CA MET A 217 12.82 11.66 9.01
C MET A 217 14.33 11.58 8.71
N GLY A 218 14.91 12.67 8.19
CA GLY A 218 16.33 12.70 7.83
C GLY A 218 16.65 11.78 6.65
N ILE A 219 15.67 11.59 5.76
CA ILE A 219 15.76 10.67 4.62
C ILE A 219 16.16 11.40 3.33
N ALA A 220 16.57 10.64 2.31
CA ALA A 220 16.94 11.14 0.99
C ALA A 220 16.48 10.20 -0.13
N GLY A 221 16.30 10.72 -1.34
CA GLY A 221 15.96 9.93 -2.54
C GLY A 221 14.47 9.79 -2.80
N HIS A 222 13.70 9.19 -1.87
CA HIS A 222 12.24 9.04 -2.03
C HIS A 222 11.48 8.99 -0.69
N ASP A 223 10.19 9.31 -0.73
CA ASP A 223 9.31 9.42 0.44
C ASP A 223 8.48 8.15 0.74
N VAL A 224 8.61 7.10 -0.06
CA VAL A 224 7.87 5.85 0.15
C VAL A 224 8.48 5.06 1.32
N VAL A 225 7.66 4.75 2.33
CA VAL A 225 8.03 3.86 3.45
C VAL A 225 7.48 2.46 3.15
N LYS A 226 8.37 1.52 2.85
CA LYS A 226 8.05 0.14 2.48
C LYS A 226 8.34 -0.80 3.64
N TYR A 227 7.48 -1.77 3.91
CA TYR A 227 7.70 -2.76 4.96
C TYR A 227 7.04 -4.10 4.66
N ALA A 228 7.56 -5.16 5.28
CA ALA A 228 6.85 -6.42 5.45
C ALA A 228 6.26 -6.48 6.86
N LEU A 229 5.01 -6.88 6.99
CA LEU A 229 4.30 -7.05 8.25
C LEU A 229 4.00 -8.53 8.45
N GLU A 230 4.62 -9.10 9.48
CA GLU A 230 4.32 -10.44 9.93
C GLU A 230 3.23 -10.39 11.00
N THR A 231 2.21 -11.24 10.87
CA THR A 231 1.25 -11.54 11.94
C THR A 231 1.42 -12.99 12.34
N ARG A 232 1.70 -13.22 13.62
CA ARG A 232 2.12 -14.50 14.18
C ARG A 232 1.11 -14.92 15.24
N GLY A 233 0.64 -16.16 15.18
CA GLY A 233 -0.08 -16.79 16.27
C GLY A 233 0.84 -17.04 17.47
N ARG A 234 0.28 -16.96 18.68
CA ARG A 234 0.93 -17.28 19.95
C ARG A 234 0.39 -18.58 20.52
N GLY A 235 1.21 -19.25 21.34
CA GLY A 235 0.85 -20.53 21.96
C GLY A 235 0.49 -21.56 20.90
N ASP A 236 -0.71 -22.12 20.99
CA ASP A 236 -1.21 -23.13 20.06
C ASP A 236 -1.83 -22.54 18.78
N ASN A 237 -1.97 -21.20 18.68
CA ASN A 237 -2.55 -20.56 17.50
C ASN A 237 -1.60 -20.74 16.29
N PRO A 238 -2.02 -21.47 15.25
CA PRO A 238 -1.16 -21.85 14.13
C PRO A 238 -0.98 -20.76 13.06
N SER A 239 -1.51 -19.56 13.29
CA SER A 239 -1.61 -18.53 12.27
C SER A 239 -0.25 -17.93 11.92
N LEU A 240 -0.03 -17.74 10.62
CA LEU A 240 1.17 -17.14 10.06
C LEU A 240 0.75 -16.35 8.83
N SER A 241 1.05 -15.06 8.81
CA SER A 241 0.82 -14.22 7.65
C SER A 241 1.97 -13.26 7.49
N VAL A 242 2.36 -13.01 6.24
CA VAL A 242 3.28 -11.95 5.86
C VAL A 242 2.61 -11.17 4.75
N THR A 243 2.49 -9.87 4.95
CA THR A 243 1.95 -8.95 3.95
C THR A 243 2.96 -7.85 3.72
N HIS A 244 3.04 -7.31 2.52
CA HIS A 244 3.88 -6.15 2.24
C HIS A 244 3.01 -4.91 2.09
N ASP A 245 3.55 -3.76 2.50
CA ASP A 245 2.91 -2.49 2.23
C ASP A 245 3.92 -1.41 1.80
N ALA A 246 3.42 -0.47 1.02
CA ALA A 246 4.10 0.72 0.54
C ALA A 246 3.13 1.89 0.28
N ASN A 247 1.82 1.68 0.44
CA ASN A 247 0.81 2.69 0.16
C ASN A 247 0.51 3.48 1.42
N ALA A 248 0.75 4.78 1.37
CA ALA A 248 0.59 5.67 2.51
C ALA A 248 -0.56 6.67 2.36
N TRP A 249 -1.42 6.50 1.34
CA TRP A 249 -2.53 7.41 1.08
C TRP A 249 -3.85 6.65 0.99
N PRO A 250 -4.94 7.27 1.48
CA PRO A 250 -6.23 6.66 1.36
C PRO A 250 -6.73 6.75 -0.08
N ALA A 251 -7.55 5.79 -0.47
CA ALA A 251 -8.24 5.78 -1.75
C ALA A 251 -9.75 5.82 -1.52
N ALA A 252 -10.46 6.32 -2.54
CA ALA A 252 -11.92 6.30 -2.53
C ALA A 252 -12.46 4.86 -2.60
N ARG A 253 -11.73 3.95 -3.26
CA ARG A 253 -12.18 2.60 -3.58
C ARG A 253 -11.08 1.57 -3.43
N TYR A 254 -11.49 0.39 -3.00
CA TYR A 254 -10.65 -0.80 -2.87
C TYR A 254 -11.40 -2.04 -3.36
N ALA A 255 -10.66 -3.04 -3.83
CA ALA A 255 -11.21 -4.32 -4.29
C ALA A 255 -10.26 -5.48 -3.91
N ASN A 256 -10.54 -6.69 -4.41
CA ASN A 256 -9.92 -7.97 -4.04
C ASN A 256 -10.28 -8.45 -2.62
N LEU A 257 -11.45 -8.07 -2.11
CA LEU A 257 -12.01 -8.69 -0.92
C LEU A 257 -12.82 -9.93 -1.35
N PRO A 258 -12.40 -11.16 -0.98
CA PRO A 258 -13.17 -12.35 -1.32
C PRO A 258 -14.46 -12.43 -0.51
N ALA A 259 -15.54 -12.88 -1.14
CA ALA A 259 -16.70 -13.38 -0.40
C ALA A 259 -16.32 -14.65 0.41
N PRO A 260 -16.98 -14.92 1.55
CA PRO A 260 -16.68 -16.10 2.35
C PRO A 260 -16.85 -17.42 1.58
N GLY A 261 -15.85 -18.31 1.66
CA GLY A 261 -15.99 -19.70 1.27
C GLY A 261 -16.69 -20.55 2.34
N LEU A 262 -16.94 -21.82 2.03
CA LEU A 262 -17.56 -22.75 2.98
C LEU A 262 -16.74 -22.87 4.27
N GLY A 263 -17.33 -22.50 5.40
CA GLY A 263 -16.71 -22.53 6.71
C GLY A 263 -15.62 -21.47 6.94
N GLU A 264 -15.53 -20.47 6.06
CA GLU A 264 -14.67 -19.30 6.24
C GLU A 264 -15.47 -18.18 6.93
N ASP A 265 -14.87 -17.53 7.92
CA ASP A 265 -15.29 -16.21 8.41
C ASP A 265 -14.33 -15.17 7.84
N VAL A 266 -14.86 -14.18 7.14
CA VAL A 266 -14.08 -13.11 6.48
C VAL A 266 -14.34 -11.80 7.21
N VAL A 267 -13.29 -11.24 7.79
CA VAL A 267 -13.29 -9.96 8.48
C VAL A 267 -12.53 -8.94 7.66
N LEU A 268 -13.16 -7.79 7.38
CA LEU A 268 -12.49 -6.61 6.88
C LEU A 268 -12.06 -5.74 8.06
N TRP A 269 -10.75 -5.49 8.19
CA TRP A 269 -10.19 -4.55 9.16
C TRP A 269 -10.21 -3.14 8.58
N LEU A 270 -11.13 -2.32 9.08
CA LEU A 270 -11.21 -0.90 8.77
C LEU A 270 -10.39 -0.10 9.79
N GLN A 271 -9.41 0.64 9.29
CA GLN A 271 -8.52 1.48 10.08
C GLN A 271 -8.71 2.93 9.62
N ASN A 272 -9.49 3.70 10.37
CA ASN A 272 -9.63 5.12 10.08
C ASN A 272 -8.24 5.76 10.11
N SER A 273 -7.83 6.41 9.04
CA SER A 273 -6.46 6.91 8.88
C SER A 273 -6.33 8.39 9.27
N HIS A 274 -7.39 8.97 9.84
CA HIS A 274 -7.50 10.41 10.09
C HIS A 274 -7.80 10.76 11.54
N ALA A 275 -7.49 12.00 11.89
CA ALA A 275 -7.89 12.64 13.14
C ALA A 275 -9.38 13.05 13.17
N LEU A 276 -10.14 12.70 12.14
CA LEU A 276 -11.56 13.00 11.99
C LEU A 276 -12.40 11.73 12.10
N PRO A 277 -13.63 11.82 12.66
CA PRO A 277 -14.54 10.71 12.63
C PRO A 277 -15.02 10.43 11.19
N VAL A 278 -15.38 9.17 10.91
CA VAL A 278 -16.12 8.76 9.70
C VAL A 278 -17.57 8.59 10.09
N ALA A 279 -18.51 9.22 9.37
CA ALA A 279 -19.91 9.09 9.72
C ALA A 279 -20.46 7.71 9.31
N SER A 280 -21.52 7.29 10.01
CA SER A 280 -22.22 6.06 9.65
C SER A 280 -22.78 6.16 8.23
N GLY A 281 -22.47 5.17 7.39
CA GLY A 281 -22.90 5.12 6.00
C GLY A 281 -22.01 5.87 5.00
N ASP A 282 -20.96 6.58 5.44
CA ASP A 282 -19.99 7.23 4.53
C ASP A 282 -19.16 6.19 3.76
N MET A 283 -19.02 4.99 4.33
CA MET A 283 -18.42 3.84 3.67
C MET A 283 -19.50 2.81 3.30
N SER A 284 -19.30 2.13 2.18
CA SER A 284 -20.18 1.05 1.74
C SER A 284 -19.42 -0.08 1.09
N LEU A 285 -20.04 -1.24 1.05
CA LEU A 285 -19.55 -2.42 0.35
C LEU A 285 -20.54 -2.76 -0.78
N ASN A 286 -20.05 -3.33 -1.87
CA ASN A 286 -20.90 -3.90 -2.91
C ASN A 286 -20.24 -5.15 -3.50
N ARG A 287 -21.05 -6.08 -4.03
CA ARG A 287 -20.53 -7.11 -4.92
C ARG A 287 -19.87 -6.41 -6.12
N MET A 288 -18.70 -6.88 -6.53
CA MET A 288 -18.01 -6.35 -7.69
C MET A 288 -18.92 -6.34 -8.92
N GLY A 289 -18.93 -5.20 -9.63
CA GLY A 289 -19.81 -4.96 -10.79
C GLY A 289 -21.29 -4.72 -10.47
N SER A 290 -21.68 -4.68 -9.20
CA SER A 290 -23.03 -4.31 -8.77
C SER A 290 -23.08 -2.88 -8.24
N GLU A 291 -24.04 -2.09 -8.72
CA GLU A 291 -24.37 -0.75 -8.19
C GLU A 291 -25.25 -0.81 -6.93
N ARG A 292 -25.48 -1.99 -6.34
CA ARG A 292 -26.20 -2.12 -5.07
C ARG A 292 -25.23 -1.99 -3.90
N HIS A 293 -25.17 -0.80 -3.33
CA HIS A 293 -24.34 -0.48 -2.17
C HIS A 293 -25.02 -0.88 -0.86
N ILE A 294 -24.26 -1.51 0.02
CA ILE A 294 -24.65 -1.79 1.40
C ILE A 294 -23.82 -0.90 2.32
N PRO A 295 -24.45 0.08 3.01
CA PRO A 295 -23.73 1.01 3.87
C PRO A 295 -23.19 0.29 5.11
N ILE A 296 -21.99 0.69 5.53
CA ILE A 296 -21.44 0.29 6.82
C ILE A 296 -22.10 1.21 7.87
N ALA A 297 -23.14 0.69 8.52
CA ALA A 297 -24.00 1.43 9.46
C ALA A 297 -23.35 1.63 10.85
N ARG A 298 -22.07 2.04 10.85
CA ARG A 298 -21.27 2.30 12.05
C ARG A 298 -20.37 3.51 11.79
N ALA A 299 -20.44 4.51 12.67
CA ALA A 299 -19.47 5.60 12.66
C ALA A 299 -18.12 5.10 13.20
N LEU A 300 -17.00 5.66 12.71
CA LEU A 300 -15.67 5.38 13.24
C LEU A 300 -15.12 6.61 13.93
N ALA A 301 -14.55 6.42 15.12
CA ALA A 301 -13.79 7.47 15.80
C ALA A 301 -12.46 7.75 15.05
N PRO A 302 -11.82 8.92 15.28
CA PRO A 302 -10.47 9.18 14.79
C PRO A 302 -9.51 8.04 15.10
N TYR A 303 -8.75 7.58 14.10
CA TYR A 303 -7.79 6.47 14.24
C TYR A 303 -8.33 5.12 14.74
N GLU A 304 -9.65 4.95 14.81
CA GLU A 304 -10.27 3.69 15.27
C GLU A 304 -9.98 2.53 14.33
N THR A 305 -9.80 1.33 14.89
CA THR A 305 -9.64 0.06 14.17
C THR A 305 -10.83 -0.86 14.46
N VAL A 306 -11.49 -1.34 13.42
CA VAL A 306 -12.77 -2.07 13.52
C VAL A 306 -12.73 -3.32 12.65
N ALA A 307 -13.16 -4.44 13.24
CA ALA A 307 -13.48 -5.65 12.51
C ALA A 307 -14.90 -5.56 11.94
N VAL A 308 -15.04 -5.77 10.62
CA VAL A 308 -16.32 -5.82 9.93
C VAL A 308 -16.49 -7.22 9.33
N HIS A 309 -17.44 -8.00 9.83
CA HIS A 309 -17.67 -9.37 9.37
C HIS A 309 -18.51 -9.38 8.09
N MET A 310 -18.00 -10.00 7.04
CA MET A 310 -18.69 -10.05 5.73
C MET A 310 -19.99 -10.85 5.79
N GLY A 311 -20.05 -11.90 6.63
CA GLY A 311 -21.26 -12.69 6.83
C GLY A 311 -22.42 -11.89 7.42
N ASP A 312 -22.16 -10.83 8.19
CA ASP A 312 -23.20 -9.99 8.78
C ASP A 312 -23.77 -8.98 7.77
N ILE A 313 -22.94 -8.53 6.82
CA ILE A 313 -23.30 -7.47 5.86
C ILE A 313 -23.81 -8.05 4.54
N MET A 314 -23.22 -9.15 4.08
CA MET A 314 -23.46 -9.79 2.78
C MET A 314 -23.60 -11.31 2.92
N PRO A 315 -24.61 -11.80 3.68
CA PRO A 315 -24.75 -13.23 3.99
C PRO A 315 -24.98 -14.12 2.77
N ASP A 316 -25.48 -13.55 1.68
CA ASP A 316 -25.84 -14.31 0.47
C ASP A 316 -24.67 -14.46 -0.51
N LEU A 317 -23.55 -13.77 -0.30
CA LEU A 317 -22.37 -13.89 -1.17
C LEU A 317 -21.51 -15.07 -0.76
N ALA A 318 -20.98 -15.78 -1.76
CA ALA A 318 -20.08 -16.90 -1.53
C ALA A 318 -18.87 -16.84 -2.47
N TRP A 319 -17.72 -17.35 -2.00
CA TRP A 319 -16.56 -17.56 -2.87
C TRP A 319 -16.97 -18.37 -4.13
N PRO A 320 -16.56 -17.96 -5.35
CA PRO A 320 -15.50 -16.99 -5.68
C PRO A 320 -16.01 -15.58 -6.05
N GLU A 321 -17.15 -15.14 -5.53
CA GLU A 321 -17.60 -13.76 -5.71
C GLU A 321 -16.64 -12.76 -5.03
N GLN A 322 -16.56 -11.55 -5.59
CA GLN A 322 -15.66 -10.49 -5.14
C GLN A 322 -16.45 -9.31 -4.57
N ILE A 323 -15.87 -8.64 -3.58
CA ILE A 323 -16.47 -7.50 -2.89
C ILE A 323 -15.57 -6.26 -3.12
N GLU A 324 -16.22 -5.13 -3.37
CA GLU A 324 -15.62 -3.80 -3.45
C GLU A 324 -15.94 -3.01 -2.18
N LEU A 325 -14.99 -2.21 -1.73
CA LEU A 325 -15.14 -1.24 -0.65
C LEU A 325 -15.10 0.17 -1.22
N ARG A 326 -16.17 0.94 -0.98
CA ARG A 326 -16.20 2.39 -1.14
C ARG A 326 -15.80 3.02 0.19
N ALA A 327 -14.55 3.44 0.28
CA ALA A 327 -13.95 3.95 1.50
C ALA A 327 -13.96 5.48 1.64
N GLY A 328 -14.35 6.21 0.59
CA GLY A 328 -14.48 7.68 0.64
C GLY A 328 -13.19 8.45 0.93
N GLY A 329 -12.02 7.80 0.87
CA GLY A 329 -10.75 8.41 1.26
C GLY A 329 -10.47 8.38 2.77
N HIS A 330 -11.14 7.54 3.55
CA HIS A 330 -10.99 7.47 5.00
C HIS A 330 -9.91 6.49 5.50
N VAL A 331 -9.58 5.46 4.71
CA VAL A 331 -8.70 4.36 5.14
C VAL A 331 -7.53 4.19 4.19
N VAL A 332 -6.35 3.85 4.72
CA VAL A 332 -5.14 3.51 3.95
C VAL A 332 -5.00 1.99 3.89
N ARG A 333 -5.13 1.43 2.69
CA ARG A 333 -4.92 0.01 2.35
C ARG A 333 -5.45 -0.96 3.42
N PRO A 334 -6.79 -1.15 3.49
CA PRO A 334 -7.40 -2.00 4.50
C PRO A 334 -7.00 -3.47 4.28
N ARG A 335 -7.03 -4.23 5.38
CA ARG A 335 -6.69 -5.65 5.41
C ARG A 335 -7.93 -6.48 5.58
N TYR A 336 -7.91 -7.69 5.04
CA TYR A 336 -8.91 -8.68 5.40
C TYR A 336 -8.23 -9.88 6.05
N GLU A 337 -8.96 -10.48 6.97
CA GLU A 337 -8.55 -11.62 7.76
C GLU A 337 -9.57 -12.73 7.53
N ILE A 338 -9.10 -13.94 7.24
CA ILE A 338 -9.97 -15.09 7.05
C ILE A 338 -9.64 -16.14 8.09
N THR A 339 -10.65 -16.54 8.84
CA THR A 339 -10.55 -17.65 9.79
C THR A 339 -11.26 -18.88 9.25
N GLN A 340 -10.55 -20.01 9.21
CA GLN A 340 -11.11 -21.31 8.84
C GLN A 340 -10.42 -22.40 9.67
N ARG A 341 -11.19 -23.26 10.33
CA ARG A 341 -10.66 -24.37 11.18
C ARG A 341 -9.58 -23.91 12.18
N HIS A 342 -9.84 -22.81 12.90
CA HIS A 342 -8.91 -22.18 13.86
C HIS A 342 -7.59 -21.68 13.28
N ARG A 343 -7.49 -21.54 11.95
CA ARG A 343 -6.36 -20.93 11.27
C ARG A 343 -6.78 -19.59 10.72
N THR A 344 -5.92 -18.61 10.90
CA THR A 344 -6.13 -17.27 10.40
C THR A 344 -5.09 -16.94 9.35
N ARG A 345 -5.53 -16.31 8.26
CA ARG A 345 -4.68 -15.73 7.23
C ARG A 345 -5.09 -14.29 6.97
N ILE A 346 -4.11 -13.43 6.71
CA ILE A 346 -4.33 -12.01 6.46
C ILE A 346 -3.74 -11.65 5.11
N ALA A 347 -4.50 -10.88 4.34
CA ALA A 347 -4.07 -10.22 3.12
C ALA A 347 -4.64 -8.78 3.09
N HIS A 348 -4.37 -8.03 2.03
CA HIS A 348 -4.85 -6.67 1.89
C HIS A 348 -5.64 -6.46 0.61
N LEU A 349 -6.53 -5.48 0.64
CA LEU A 349 -7.22 -5.01 -0.55
C LEU A 349 -6.26 -4.15 -1.38
N ASN A 350 -6.55 -4.04 -2.68
CA ASN A 350 -5.80 -3.17 -3.59
C ASN A 350 -6.63 -1.96 -4.00
N VAL A 351 -5.94 -0.89 -4.38
CA VAL A 351 -6.59 0.37 -4.80
C VAL A 351 -7.26 0.14 -6.15
N GLU A 352 -8.56 0.37 -6.19
CA GLU A 352 -9.32 0.50 -7.43
C GLU A 352 -9.13 1.93 -7.97
N ARG A 353 -8.80 2.05 -9.26
CA ARG A 353 -8.33 3.29 -9.87
C ARG A 353 -9.46 4.03 -10.58
N ALA A 354 -9.75 5.24 -10.10
CA ALA A 354 -10.72 6.17 -10.70
C ALA A 354 -10.15 6.94 -11.90
N ASP A 355 -8.83 7.12 -11.90
CA ASP A 355 -8.09 7.92 -12.88
C ASP A 355 -7.71 7.11 -14.13
N LEU A 356 -7.71 5.78 -14.03
CA LEU A 356 -7.52 4.91 -15.18
C LEU A 356 -8.80 4.79 -16.00
N ARG A 357 -8.63 4.63 -17.31
CA ARG A 357 -9.68 4.50 -18.32
C ARG A 357 -9.27 3.38 -19.26
N PRO A 358 -10.21 2.62 -19.85
CA PRO A 358 -9.92 1.69 -20.93
C PRO A 358 -9.08 2.37 -22.02
N ASP A 359 -7.97 1.74 -22.35
CA ASP A 359 -6.99 2.22 -23.31
C ASP A 359 -6.96 1.29 -24.54
N PRO A 360 -7.62 1.66 -25.65
CA PRO A 360 -7.63 0.86 -26.86
C PRO A 360 -6.24 0.76 -27.53
N GLY A 361 -5.25 1.51 -27.05
CA GLY A 361 -3.88 1.36 -27.49
C GLY A 361 -3.18 0.11 -26.95
N ILE A 362 -3.67 -0.50 -25.86
CA ILE A 362 -3.07 -1.72 -25.27
C ILE A 362 -3.22 -2.92 -26.20
N GLU A 363 -4.40 -3.10 -26.80
CA GLU A 363 -4.65 -4.14 -27.82
C GLU A 363 -3.73 -3.98 -29.04
N LYS A 364 -3.34 -2.74 -29.35
CA LYS A 364 -2.57 -2.36 -30.54
C LYS A 364 -1.07 -2.27 -30.29
N LEU A 365 -0.59 -2.70 -29.13
CA LEU A 365 0.85 -2.72 -28.84
C LEU A 365 1.57 -3.59 -29.89
N ASP A 366 2.59 -3.01 -30.51
CA ASP A 366 3.39 -3.74 -31.50
C ASP A 366 4.17 -4.86 -30.81
N SER A 367 3.80 -6.10 -31.15
CA SER A 367 4.37 -7.31 -30.55
C SER A 367 5.88 -7.45 -30.80
N ARG A 368 6.46 -6.76 -31.78
CA ARG A 368 7.92 -6.70 -31.96
C ARG A 368 8.63 -6.04 -30.79
N PHE A 369 7.97 -5.09 -30.12
CA PHE A 369 8.54 -4.31 -29.03
C PHE A 369 8.01 -4.70 -27.67
N PHE A 370 6.71 -4.97 -27.58
CA PHE A 370 6.04 -5.23 -26.31
C PHE A 370 5.74 -6.72 -26.09
N GLY A 371 5.91 -7.56 -27.12
CA GLY A 371 5.62 -8.99 -27.09
C GLY A 371 4.22 -9.27 -26.54
N ARG A 372 4.15 -9.75 -25.29
CA ARG A 372 2.91 -10.09 -24.57
C ARG A 372 2.31 -8.94 -23.76
N GLY A 373 2.93 -7.75 -23.77
CA GLY A 373 2.40 -6.57 -23.09
C GLY A 373 2.46 -6.68 -21.57
N TYR A 374 1.35 -6.36 -20.89
CA TYR A 374 1.24 -6.42 -19.44
C TYR A 374 1.17 -7.85 -18.93
N LEU A 375 1.99 -8.16 -17.92
CA LEU A 375 2.08 -9.46 -17.28
C LEU A 375 1.87 -9.30 -15.77
N LEU A 376 1.01 -10.12 -15.18
CA LEU A 376 0.96 -10.34 -13.73
C LEU A 376 1.53 -11.75 -13.44
N PRO A 377 2.82 -11.86 -13.09
CA PRO A 377 3.44 -13.14 -12.75
C PRO A 377 3.07 -13.58 -11.32
N PHE A 378 2.93 -14.88 -11.10
CA PHE A 378 2.68 -15.49 -9.79
C PHE A 378 3.26 -16.91 -9.70
N PRO A 379 3.78 -17.33 -8.53
CA PRO A 379 4.38 -18.65 -8.38
C PRO A 379 3.34 -19.74 -8.51
N VAL A 380 3.75 -20.89 -9.02
CA VAL A 380 2.99 -22.13 -8.95
C VAL A 380 3.89 -23.14 -8.23
N PRO A 381 3.78 -23.25 -6.90
CA PRO A 381 4.53 -24.26 -6.14
C PRO A 381 4.11 -25.68 -6.56
N ASP A 382 4.87 -26.69 -6.13
CA ASP A 382 4.65 -28.11 -6.47
C ASP A 382 3.15 -28.49 -6.53
N PRO A 383 2.59 -28.72 -7.73
CA PRO A 383 1.17 -29.01 -7.92
C PRO A 383 0.68 -30.27 -7.18
N ALA A 384 1.59 -31.21 -6.88
CA ALA A 384 1.26 -32.40 -6.10
C ALA A 384 0.95 -32.07 -4.63
N ARG A 385 1.55 -31.00 -4.10
CA ARG A 385 1.37 -30.57 -2.71
C ARG A 385 0.45 -29.37 -2.59
N TYR A 386 0.48 -28.44 -3.53
CA TYR A 386 -0.23 -27.18 -3.44
C TYR A 386 -1.23 -27.02 -4.58
N ARG A 387 -2.34 -26.36 -4.25
CA ARG A 387 -3.32 -25.88 -5.22
C ARG A 387 -3.17 -24.37 -5.38
N THR A 388 -3.13 -23.89 -6.61
CA THR A 388 -2.99 -22.45 -6.93
C THR A 388 -4.24 -21.98 -7.66
N LEU A 389 -5.06 -21.21 -6.98
CA LEU A 389 -6.32 -20.68 -7.49
C LEU A 389 -6.15 -19.20 -7.86
N VAL A 390 -6.51 -18.84 -9.09
CA VAL A 390 -6.40 -17.46 -9.60
C VAL A 390 -7.77 -16.93 -9.95
N LEU A 391 -8.11 -15.79 -9.37
CA LEU A 391 -9.34 -15.05 -9.62
C LEU A 391 -8.96 -13.65 -10.15
N PRO A 392 -9.02 -13.41 -11.47
CA PRO A 392 -8.80 -12.09 -12.05
C PRO A 392 -9.71 -11.03 -11.44
N ALA A 393 -9.23 -9.80 -11.33
CA ALA A 393 -9.95 -8.70 -10.72
C ALA A 393 -9.91 -7.44 -11.60
N PRO A 394 -11.06 -6.92 -12.04
CA PRO A 394 -11.16 -5.62 -12.71
C PRO A 394 -10.95 -4.48 -11.71
N MET A 395 -9.85 -3.73 -11.86
CA MET A 395 -9.38 -2.76 -10.85
C MET A 395 -9.44 -1.29 -11.29
N ALA A 396 -10.07 -0.98 -12.42
CA ALA A 396 -10.48 0.39 -12.76
C ALA A 396 -12.00 0.52 -12.71
N GLU A 397 -12.50 1.67 -12.25
CA GLU A 397 -13.94 1.89 -11.99
C GLU A 397 -14.83 1.70 -13.21
N ASN A 398 -14.28 1.94 -14.40
CA ASN A 398 -15.01 1.93 -15.66
C ASN A 398 -14.58 0.80 -16.59
N LEU A 399 -14.03 -0.27 -16.01
CA LEU A 399 -13.75 -1.51 -16.72
C LEU A 399 -14.95 -2.44 -16.60
N ASP A 400 -15.64 -2.66 -17.72
CA ASP A 400 -16.86 -3.47 -17.80
C ASP A 400 -16.56 -4.97 -17.98
N ASP A 401 -15.39 -5.27 -18.52
CA ASP A 401 -14.93 -6.63 -18.79
C ASP A 401 -13.40 -6.73 -18.82
N LEU A 402 -12.91 -7.95 -18.65
CA LEU A 402 -11.49 -8.27 -18.54
C LEU A 402 -11.16 -9.46 -19.47
N PRO A 403 -10.57 -9.22 -20.65
CA PRO A 403 -10.18 -10.25 -21.60
C PRO A 403 -8.82 -10.84 -21.23
N VAL A 404 -8.80 -12.06 -20.68
CA VAL A 404 -7.59 -12.63 -20.07
C VAL A 404 -7.33 -14.10 -20.39
N ARG A 405 -6.06 -14.47 -20.30
CA ARG A 405 -5.60 -15.86 -20.23
C ARG A 405 -4.47 -16.00 -19.21
N ILE A 406 -4.16 -17.25 -18.87
CA ILE A 406 -3.01 -17.62 -18.05
C ILE A 406 -2.03 -18.41 -18.91
N ASP A 407 -0.78 -17.95 -18.97
CA ASP A 407 0.37 -18.65 -19.56
C ASP A 407 1.20 -19.28 -18.43
N CYS A 408 1.54 -20.56 -18.50
CA CYS A 408 2.32 -21.27 -17.47
C CYS A 408 3.72 -21.66 -17.97
N PHE A 409 4.71 -21.58 -17.10
CA PHE A 409 6.11 -21.90 -17.37
C PHE A 409 6.69 -22.78 -16.27
N ASP A 410 7.54 -23.73 -16.64
CA ASP A 410 8.37 -24.45 -15.66
C ASP A 410 9.50 -23.56 -15.11
N ALA A 411 10.22 -24.05 -14.11
CA ALA A 411 11.32 -23.30 -13.49
C ALA A 411 12.41 -22.85 -14.49
N GLU A 412 12.61 -23.56 -15.61
CA GLU A 412 13.59 -23.22 -16.64
C GLU A 412 13.05 -22.30 -17.74
N GLY A 413 11.77 -21.90 -17.62
CA GLY A 413 11.10 -20.97 -18.52
C GLY A 413 10.54 -21.59 -19.79
N LYS A 414 10.39 -22.92 -19.81
CA LYS A 414 9.69 -23.60 -20.89
C LYS A 414 8.19 -23.55 -20.64
N GLY A 415 7.43 -23.27 -21.70
CA GLY A 415 5.96 -23.29 -21.63
C GLY A 415 5.44 -24.66 -21.17
N ALA A 416 4.63 -24.64 -20.10
CA ALA A 416 4.09 -25.83 -19.45
C ALA A 416 2.57 -25.99 -19.69
N GLY A 417 1.85 -24.90 -19.91
CA GLY A 417 0.40 -24.91 -20.10
C GLY A 417 -0.16 -23.54 -20.45
N LEU A 418 -1.41 -23.50 -20.92
CA LEU A 418 -2.14 -22.27 -21.22
C LEU A 418 -3.63 -22.50 -20.97
N HIS A 419 -4.29 -21.50 -20.37
CA HIS A 419 -5.73 -21.50 -20.19
C HIS A 419 -6.33 -20.14 -20.58
N PHE A 420 -7.15 -20.15 -21.64
CA PHE A 420 -7.92 -18.98 -22.04
C PHE A 420 -9.18 -18.86 -21.17
N MET A 421 -9.26 -17.80 -20.38
CA MET A 421 -10.39 -17.57 -19.47
C MET A 421 -11.55 -16.84 -20.15
N GLY A 422 -11.30 -16.22 -21.31
CA GLY A 422 -12.31 -15.46 -22.05
C GLY A 422 -12.32 -13.98 -21.71
N ARG A 423 -13.35 -13.30 -22.22
CA ARG A 423 -13.74 -11.94 -21.84
C ARG A 423 -14.65 -12.00 -20.63
N LEU A 424 -14.05 -11.92 -19.44
CA LEU A 424 -14.77 -12.02 -18.17
C LEU A 424 -15.56 -10.73 -17.93
N PRO A 425 -16.89 -10.75 -17.71
CA PRO A 425 -17.61 -9.54 -17.30
C PRO A 425 -17.09 -9.05 -15.94
N ARG A 426 -17.24 -7.77 -15.63
CA ARG A 426 -16.75 -7.19 -14.36
C ARG A 426 -17.21 -7.96 -13.13
N ASP A 427 -18.43 -8.46 -13.16
CA ASP A 427 -19.11 -9.13 -12.05
C ASP A 427 -18.90 -10.66 -12.06
N HIS A 428 -17.92 -11.16 -12.81
CA HIS A 428 -17.62 -12.58 -12.90
C HIS A 428 -17.26 -13.20 -11.54
N ALA A 429 -17.52 -14.50 -11.42
CA ALA A 429 -17.12 -15.34 -10.30
C ALA A 429 -16.37 -16.57 -10.84
N THR A 430 -15.37 -16.32 -11.69
CA THR A 430 -14.62 -17.35 -12.42
C THR A 430 -13.23 -17.50 -11.84
N VAL A 431 -12.95 -18.65 -11.23
CA VAL A 431 -11.64 -19.02 -10.71
C VAL A 431 -10.97 -20.07 -11.61
N CYS A 432 -9.66 -19.95 -11.83
CA CYS A 432 -8.87 -20.96 -12.52
C CYS A 432 -7.97 -21.70 -11.51
N ASP A 433 -8.00 -23.04 -11.54
CA ASP A 433 -7.02 -23.86 -10.82
C ASP A 433 -5.79 -24.09 -11.70
N VAL A 434 -4.77 -23.27 -11.49
CA VAL A 434 -3.53 -23.30 -12.29
C VAL A 434 -2.69 -24.54 -11.98
N SER A 435 -2.90 -25.18 -10.81
CA SER A 435 -2.18 -26.41 -10.48
C SER A 435 -2.56 -27.58 -11.40
N GLU A 436 -3.74 -27.53 -12.04
CA GLU A 436 -4.16 -28.54 -13.03
C GLU A 436 -3.47 -28.36 -14.39
N LEU A 437 -2.83 -27.21 -14.63
CA LEU A 437 -2.13 -26.90 -15.88
C LEU A 437 -0.63 -27.25 -15.85
N MET A 438 -0.11 -27.65 -14.70
CA MET A 438 1.33 -27.83 -14.48
C MET A 438 1.67 -29.19 -13.88
N ALA A 439 2.74 -29.81 -14.38
CA ALA A 439 3.24 -31.09 -13.87
C ALA A 439 4.32 -30.96 -12.77
N ALA A 440 4.91 -29.77 -12.63
CA ALA A 440 5.98 -29.46 -11.70
C ALA A 440 5.89 -28.00 -11.26
N GLU A 441 6.71 -27.60 -10.29
CA GLU A 441 6.80 -26.21 -9.85
C GLU A 441 7.31 -25.26 -10.95
N GLY A 442 6.88 -24.01 -10.87
CA GLY A 442 7.24 -22.95 -11.81
C GLY A 442 6.43 -21.69 -11.51
N HIS A 443 5.87 -21.07 -12.55
CA HIS A 443 5.01 -19.90 -12.38
C HIS A 443 3.94 -19.79 -13.48
N GLY A 444 2.91 -19.00 -13.20
CA GLY A 444 1.92 -18.55 -14.16
C GLY A 444 2.02 -17.04 -14.38
N GLU A 445 1.50 -16.59 -15.51
CA GLU A 445 1.39 -15.19 -15.85
C GLU A 445 -0.02 -14.92 -16.37
N LEU A 446 -0.77 -14.06 -15.67
CA LEU A 446 -2.03 -13.54 -16.17
C LEU A 446 -1.71 -12.43 -17.17
N VAL A 447 -2.31 -12.51 -18.36
CA VAL A 447 -2.07 -11.59 -19.48
C VAL A 447 -3.38 -11.24 -20.18
N TYR A 448 -3.41 -10.10 -20.86
CA TYR A 448 -4.54 -9.75 -21.71
C TYR A 448 -4.62 -10.65 -22.96
N ASP A 449 -5.83 -11.04 -23.35
CA ASP A 449 -6.10 -11.81 -24.57
C ASP A 449 -7.37 -11.33 -25.28
N PHE A 450 -7.18 -10.48 -26.29
CA PHE A 450 -8.24 -9.78 -26.99
C PHE A 450 -8.91 -10.58 -28.13
N ARG A 451 -8.72 -11.91 -28.20
CA ARG A 451 -9.28 -12.70 -29.32
C ARG A 451 -10.81 -12.61 -29.44
N ASP A 452 -11.50 -12.35 -28.32
CA ASP A 452 -12.95 -12.14 -28.22
C ASP A 452 -13.31 -10.65 -28.00
N GLY A 453 -12.36 -9.74 -28.29
CA GLY A 453 -12.44 -8.32 -27.95
C GLY A 453 -12.35 -8.07 -26.44
N GLY A 454 -12.78 -6.88 -26.02
CA GLY A 454 -12.84 -6.47 -24.61
C GLY A 454 -12.03 -5.22 -24.30
N GLN A 455 -11.93 -4.88 -23.01
CA GLN A 455 -11.27 -3.67 -22.53
C GLN A 455 -9.95 -3.98 -21.81
N ALA A 456 -9.04 -3.01 -21.76
CA ALA A 456 -7.83 -3.10 -20.95
C ALA A 456 -7.42 -1.71 -20.46
N ASP A 457 -6.84 -1.62 -19.28
CA ASP A 457 -6.43 -0.37 -18.62
C ASP A 457 -4.96 -0.37 -18.19
N GLY A 458 -4.25 -1.48 -18.43
CA GLY A 458 -2.86 -1.67 -17.99
C GLY A 458 -2.71 -1.92 -16.48
N TRP A 459 -3.81 -2.19 -15.78
CA TRP A 459 -3.90 -2.42 -14.34
C TRP A 459 -4.48 -3.81 -14.02
N LEU A 460 -4.03 -4.81 -14.77
CA LEU A 460 -4.42 -6.20 -14.60
C LEU A 460 -4.06 -6.71 -13.19
N HIS A 461 -5.04 -7.23 -12.45
CA HIS A 461 -4.88 -7.75 -11.09
C HIS A 461 -5.56 -9.11 -10.94
N ALA A 462 -5.19 -9.82 -9.88
CA ALA A 462 -5.90 -11.01 -9.42
C ALA A 462 -5.76 -11.19 -7.92
N LEU A 463 -6.76 -11.84 -7.32
CA LEU A 463 -6.61 -12.53 -6.04
C LEU A 463 -6.08 -13.94 -6.32
N ILE A 464 -5.00 -14.32 -5.62
CA ILE A 464 -4.37 -15.62 -5.78
C ILE A 464 -4.37 -16.33 -4.43
N ARG A 465 -4.95 -17.53 -4.40
CA ARG A 465 -5.09 -18.38 -3.21
C ARG A 465 -4.23 -19.63 -3.38
N TYR A 466 -3.35 -19.88 -2.42
CA TYR A 466 -2.52 -21.08 -2.34
C TYR A 466 -3.04 -21.97 -1.22
N GLU A 467 -3.33 -23.23 -1.50
CA GLU A 467 -3.78 -24.22 -0.51
C GLU A 467 -2.80 -25.39 -0.44
N ASP A 468 -2.26 -25.69 0.74
CA ASP A 468 -1.52 -26.94 0.98
C ASP A 468 -2.53 -28.09 1.07
N ARG A 469 -2.54 -28.97 0.06
CA ARG A 469 -3.46 -30.11 -0.07
C ARG A 469 -3.34 -31.09 1.10
N ARG A 470 -2.17 -31.16 1.75
CA ARG A 470 -1.91 -32.08 2.87
C ARG A 470 -2.48 -31.55 4.18
N THR A 471 -2.39 -30.25 4.41
CA THR A 471 -2.69 -29.65 5.72
C THR A 471 -3.97 -28.82 5.70
N GLY A 472 -4.46 -28.44 4.52
CA GLY A 472 -5.54 -27.46 4.31
C GLY A 472 -5.16 -26.04 4.73
N HIS A 473 -3.87 -25.71 4.89
CA HIS A 473 -3.45 -24.34 5.16
C HIS A 473 -3.55 -23.49 3.90
N VAL A 474 -4.02 -22.26 4.04
CA VAL A 474 -4.27 -21.35 2.92
C VAL A 474 -3.54 -20.03 3.14
N ALA A 475 -2.92 -19.52 2.08
CA ALA A 475 -2.40 -18.16 2.00
C ALA A 475 -2.99 -17.43 0.79
N GLU A 476 -3.17 -16.12 0.90
CA GLU A 476 -3.70 -15.27 -0.16
C GLU A 476 -2.80 -14.07 -0.40
N THR A 477 -2.74 -13.64 -1.65
CA THR A 477 -2.02 -12.44 -2.08
C THR A 477 -2.80 -11.81 -3.23
N SER A 478 -2.58 -10.51 -3.45
CA SER A 478 -3.06 -9.86 -4.65
C SER A 478 -2.14 -8.71 -5.06
N PHE A 479 -1.89 -8.59 -6.36
CA PHE A 479 -0.98 -7.57 -6.92
C PHE A 479 -1.32 -7.25 -8.38
N GLY A 480 -0.67 -6.21 -8.92
CA GLY A 480 -0.88 -5.68 -10.25
C GLY A 480 0.19 -6.01 -11.28
N ALA A 481 -0.20 -6.02 -12.54
CA ALA A 481 0.68 -6.28 -13.67
C ALA A 481 1.64 -5.12 -13.99
N HIS A 482 2.69 -5.45 -14.73
CA HIS A 482 3.56 -4.48 -15.38
C HIS A 482 3.94 -4.98 -16.78
N ILE A 483 4.51 -4.10 -17.61
CA ILE A 483 5.36 -4.54 -18.73
C ILE A 483 6.77 -4.78 -18.19
N PHE A 484 7.34 -5.94 -18.49
CA PHE A 484 8.63 -6.40 -17.98
C PHE A 484 9.64 -6.63 -19.10
N ASN A 485 10.89 -6.22 -18.85
CA ASN A 485 12.06 -6.60 -19.64
C ASN A 485 11.90 -6.38 -21.16
N THR A 486 11.64 -5.13 -21.54
CA THR A 486 11.67 -4.63 -22.92
C THR A 486 12.45 -3.32 -22.98
N VAL A 487 12.96 -2.96 -24.16
CA VAL A 487 13.65 -1.68 -24.41
C VAL A 487 12.68 -0.51 -24.55
N MET A 488 11.38 -0.77 -24.75
CA MET A 488 10.37 0.26 -25.00
C MET A 488 9.50 0.50 -23.78
N THR A 489 9.06 1.74 -23.59
CA THR A 489 8.05 2.09 -22.59
C THR A 489 6.74 2.41 -23.28
N TYR A 490 5.63 2.12 -22.61
CA TYR A 490 4.31 2.56 -23.05
C TYR A 490 3.70 3.49 -22.00
N ARG A 491 3.58 4.78 -22.35
CA ARG A 491 3.10 5.85 -21.47
C ARG A 491 3.84 5.86 -20.10
N GLY A 492 3.11 6.10 -19.01
CA GLY A 492 3.64 6.17 -17.65
C GLY A 492 3.77 4.81 -16.97
N GLU A 493 3.98 3.73 -17.71
CA GLU A 493 4.05 2.39 -17.14
C GLU A 493 5.12 2.25 -16.06
N PRO A 494 4.83 1.51 -14.98
CA PRO A 494 3.54 0.98 -14.60
C PRO A 494 2.65 2.06 -14.01
N GLN A 495 1.36 1.82 -14.12
CA GLN A 495 0.35 2.70 -13.57
C GLN A 495 0.45 2.88 -12.05
N SER A 496 1.26 2.08 -11.34
CA SER A 496 1.48 2.15 -9.88
C SER A 496 2.42 3.27 -9.40
N TYR A 497 3.21 3.92 -10.27
CA TYR A 497 4.25 4.86 -9.84
C TYR A 497 3.96 6.31 -10.24
N VAL A 498 4.29 7.24 -9.34
CA VAL A 498 4.38 8.67 -9.65
C VAL A 498 5.81 8.93 -10.16
N GLY A 499 6.01 8.91 -11.48
CA GLY A 499 7.33 9.15 -12.07
C GLY A 499 7.59 8.41 -13.38
N PRO A 500 8.84 8.46 -13.90
CA PRO A 500 9.21 7.69 -15.07
C PRO A 500 9.12 6.18 -14.80
N PRO A 501 8.98 5.36 -15.87
CA PRO A 501 9.01 3.90 -15.75
C PRO A 501 10.20 3.37 -14.95
N PRO A 502 10.02 2.30 -14.17
CA PRO A 502 11.08 1.69 -13.38
C PRO A 502 12.17 1.18 -14.31
N GLY A 503 13.42 1.33 -13.88
CA GLY A 503 14.56 0.80 -14.60
C GLY A 503 14.50 -0.73 -14.75
N LEU A 504 15.28 -1.25 -15.70
CA LEU A 504 15.40 -2.68 -16.00
C LEU A 504 16.35 -3.40 -15.01
N SER A 505 16.26 -3.04 -13.73
CA SER A 505 17.08 -3.55 -12.66
C SER A 505 16.22 -3.98 -11.48
N THR A 506 16.73 -4.93 -10.72
CA THR A 506 16.07 -5.50 -9.55
C THR A 506 16.81 -5.11 -8.28
N ARG A 507 16.04 -4.71 -7.27
CA ARG A 507 16.48 -4.62 -5.88
C ARG A 507 15.34 -5.03 -4.97
N LEU A 508 15.31 -6.27 -4.50
CA LEU A 508 14.24 -6.77 -3.62
C LEU A 508 14.76 -7.01 -2.20
N PHE A 509 13.84 -6.95 -1.23
CA PHE A 509 14.11 -7.21 0.18
C PHE A 509 13.43 -8.50 0.62
N LEU A 510 14.21 -9.40 1.23
CA LEU A 510 13.74 -10.66 1.78
C LEU A 510 14.22 -10.75 3.24
N THR A 511 13.32 -11.02 4.19
CA THR A 511 13.76 -11.29 5.57
C THR A 511 14.56 -12.61 5.61
N ALA A 512 15.47 -12.76 6.57
CA ALA A 512 16.22 -14.00 6.76
C ALA A 512 16.11 -14.47 8.21
N ALA A 513 15.14 -15.36 8.48
CA ALA A 513 15.03 -15.96 9.80
C ALA A 513 16.10 -17.05 10.02
N ILE A 514 16.70 -17.00 11.22
CA ILE A 514 17.70 -17.96 11.69
C ILE A 514 17.08 -19.28 12.18
N ALA A 515 15.76 -19.32 12.35
CA ALA A 515 15.00 -20.47 12.82
C ALA A 515 13.61 -20.48 12.18
N GLU A 516 12.87 -21.57 12.39
CA GLU A 516 11.50 -21.67 11.89
C GLU A 516 10.54 -20.64 12.55
N PRO A 517 9.51 -20.17 11.82
CA PRO A 517 9.29 -20.38 10.39
C PRO A 517 10.42 -19.73 9.57
N PHE A 518 10.90 -20.41 8.52
CA PHE A 518 11.95 -19.88 7.66
C PHE A 518 11.38 -18.91 6.63
N SER A 519 12.16 -17.90 6.28
CA SER A 519 11.83 -17.03 5.14
C SER A 519 12.18 -17.75 3.85
N PHE A 520 11.43 -17.45 2.79
CA PHE A 520 11.77 -17.82 1.42
C PHE A 520 11.26 -16.76 0.46
N CYS A 521 11.75 -16.80 -0.77
CA CYS A 521 11.04 -16.16 -1.86
C CYS A 521 10.99 -17.02 -3.11
N THR A 522 10.01 -16.77 -3.98
CA THR A 522 10.06 -17.21 -5.37
C THR A 522 10.42 -16.02 -6.24
N LEU A 523 11.57 -16.08 -6.89
CA LEU A 523 11.97 -15.12 -7.91
C LEU A 523 11.49 -15.60 -9.27
N ILE A 524 10.81 -14.72 -9.99
CA ILE A 524 10.29 -14.95 -11.34
C ILE A 524 10.99 -13.95 -12.25
N TYR A 525 11.41 -14.39 -13.43
CA TYR A 525 11.92 -13.52 -14.48
C TYR A 525 10.86 -13.35 -15.58
N PRO A 526 9.83 -12.51 -15.36
CA PRO A 526 8.81 -12.26 -16.36
C PRO A 526 9.41 -11.51 -17.55
N SER A 527 8.98 -11.81 -18.76
CA SER A 527 9.46 -11.13 -19.96
C SER A 527 8.29 -10.85 -20.91
N SER A 528 8.00 -9.57 -21.11
CA SER A 528 6.98 -9.12 -22.07
C SER A 528 7.48 -9.32 -23.49
N ALA A 529 8.75 -8.97 -23.76
CA ALA A 529 9.41 -9.19 -25.04
C ALA A 529 10.72 -9.99 -24.86
N SER A 530 11.40 -10.33 -25.96
CA SER A 530 12.73 -10.96 -25.90
C SER A 530 13.74 -10.05 -25.20
N TRP A 531 14.44 -10.59 -24.20
CA TRP A 531 15.47 -9.90 -23.44
C TRP A 531 16.73 -10.77 -23.33
N ARG A 532 17.46 -10.66 -22.22
CA ARG A 532 18.61 -11.50 -21.89
C ARG A 532 18.14 -12.91 -21.53
N PRO A 533 18.84 -13.96 -21.97
CA PRO A 533 18.41 -15.34 -21.73
C PRO A 533 18.43 -15.74 -20.24
N CYS A 534 19.26 -15.07 -19.43
CA CYS A 534 19.46 -15.36 -18.02
C CYS A 534 19.68 -14.07 -17.22
N SER A 535 19.29 -14.09 -15.95
CA SER A 535 19.61 -13.05 -14.96
C SER A 535 21.07 -13.17 -14.46
N ASP A 536 21.64 -12.07 -13.96
CA ASP A 536 22.91 -12.04 -13.20
C ASP A 536 22.62 -11.54 -11.79
N THR A 537 21.98 -12.41 -11.00
CA THR A 537 21.39 -12.04 -9.73
C THR A 537 22.35 -12.34 -8.58
N SER A 538 22.64 -11.33 -7.78
CA SER A 538 23.43 -11.44 -6.54
C SER A 538 22.53 -11.32 -5.31
N LEU A 539 22.78 -12.18 -4.33
CA LEU A 539 22.09 -12.21 -3.05
C LEU A 539 23.08 -11.77 -1.97
N TYR A 540 22.76 -10.72 -1.22
CA TYR A 540 23.60 -10.22 -0.15
C TYR A 540 22.92 -10.47 1.19
N LEU A 541 23.47 -11.37 2.01
CA LEU A 541 23.02 -11.56 3.39
C LEU A 541 23.57 -10.43 4.24
N HIS A 542 22.69 -9.69 4.89
CA HIS A 542 23.01 -8.62 5.82
C HIS A 542 22.69 -9.04 7.26
N ALA A 543 23.51 -8.62 8.20
CA ALA A 543 23.17 -8.57 9.62
C ALA A 543 22.22 -7.40 9.90
N ALA A 544 21.59 -7.40 11.09
CA ALA A 544 20.65 -6.35 11.49
C ALA A 544 21.26 -4.93 11.49
N ASP A 545 22.58 -4.80 11.64
CA ASP A 545 23.25 -3.50 11.61
C ASP A 545 23.60 -2.98 10.20
N GLY A 546 23.24 -3.74 9.16
CA GLY A 546 23.49 -3.44 7.76
C GLY A 546 24.77 -4.05 7.19
N THR A 547 25.62 -4.67 8.01
CA THR A 547 26.86 -5.32 7.56
C THR A 547 26.56 -6.49 6.64
N VAL A 548 27.23 -6.56 5.49
CA VAL A 548 27.15 -7.73 4.58
C VAL A 548 27.97 -8.87 5.18
N VAL A 549 27.30 -10.00 5.46
CA VAL A 549 27.88 -11.19 6.09
C VAL A 549 28.30 -12.25 5.06
N ALA A 550 27.54 -12.35 3.97
CA ALA A 550 27.80 -13.29 2.89
C ALA A 550 27.19 -12.79 1.58
N GLN A 551 27.70 -13.30 0.45
CA GLN A 551 27.17 -13.04 -0.87
C GLN A 551 27.10 -14.34 -1.66
N GLU A 552 25.99 -14.57 -2.34
CA GLU A 552 25.79 -15.71 -3.24
C GLU A 552 25.28 -15.22 -4.60
N LYS A 553 25.37 -16.09 -5.61
CA LYS A 553 24.83 -15.84 -6.95
C LYS A 553 23.76 -16.85 -7.31
N VAL A 554 22.74 -16.38 -8.01
CA VAL A 554 21.69 -17.23 -8.61
C VAL A 554 21.43 -16.75 -10.02
N THR A 555 21.13 -17.70 -10.90
CA THR A 555 20.66 -17.42 -12.26
C THR A 555 19.22 -17.88 -12.41
N VAL A 556 18.38 -16.98 -12.91
CA VAL A 556 17.01 -17.25 -13.32
C VAL A 556 16.97 -17.17 -14.86
N PRO A 557 16.55 -18.22 -15.57
CA PRO A 557 16.32 -18.14 -17.02
C PRO A 557 15.19 -17.17 -17.36
N GLN A 558 15.24 -16.57 -18.55
CA GLN A 558 14.14 -15.76 -19.07
C GLN A 558 12.84 -16.57 -19.05
N SER A 559 11.76 -15.98 -18.55
CA SER A 559 10.47 -16.65 -18.35
C SER A 559 10.54 -17.85 -17.40
N GLY A 560 11.62 -18.01 -16.61
CA GLY A 560 11.74 -19.03 -15.58
C GLY A 560 11.62 -18.48 -14.15
N SER A 561 11.80 -19.36 -13.17
CA SER A 561 11.68 -19.04 -11.75
C SER A 561 12.64 -19.82 -10.85
N ARG A 562 12.93 -19.30 -9.65
CA ARG A 562 13.76 -19.94 -8.63
C ARG A 562 13.18 -19.72 -7.23
N ALA A 563 13.06 -20.79 -6.44
CA ALA A 563 12.80 -20.70 -5.02
C ALA A 563 14.11 -20.45 -4.25
N ILE A 564 14.16 -19.39 -3.45
CA ILE A 564 15.32 -18.98 -2.66
C ILE A 564 15.00 -19.16 -1.18
N TRP A 565 15.84 -19.93 -0.49
CA TRP A 565 15.76 -20.16 0.94
C TRP A 565 17.06 -19.67 1.59
N PRO A 566 17.06 -18.53 2.32
CA PRO A 566 18.28 -17.97 2.89
C PRO A 566 19.10 -18.96 3.72
N HIS A 567 18.44 -19.80 4.52
CA HIS A 567 19.10 -20.81 5.35
C HIS A 567 19.79 -21.92 4.54
N ARG A 568 19.29 -22.24 3.34
CA ARG A 568 19.88 -23.24 2.45
C ARG A 568 21.00 -22.66 1.61
N ILE A 569 20.82 -21.44 1.09
CA ILE A 569 21.74 -20.85 0.13
C ILE A 569 23.01 -20.32 0.80
N PHE A 570 22.90 -19.72 1.98
CA PHE A 570 24.06 -19.21 2.74
C PHE A 570 24.57 -20.21 3.78
N GLY A 571 23.76 -21.20 4.14
CA GLY A 571 24.01 -22.15 5.22
C GLY A 571 23.76 -21.58 6.62
N GLU A 572 23.53 -22.49 7.58
CA GLU A 572 23.20 -22.16 8.97
C GLU A 572 24.27 -21.29 9.65
N ALA A 573 25.56 -21.58 9.42
CA ALA A 573 26.66 -20.83 10.00
C ALA A 573 26.64 -19.35 9.58
N ALA A 574 26.26 -19.04 8.34
CA ALA A 574 26.16 -17.66 7.88
C ALA A 574 24.95 -16.94 8.47
N LEU A 575 23.80 -17.63 8.57
CA LEU A 575 22.61 -17.06 9.21
C LEU A 575 22.83 -16.79 10.70
N LEU A 576 23.47 -17.71 11.42
CA LEU A 576 23.81 -17.52 12.84
C LEU A 576 24.76 -16.33 13.04
N ARG A 577 25.74 -16.12 12.13
CA ARG A 577 26.60 -14.93 12.15
C ARG A 577 25.83 -13.65 11.86
N ALA A 578 24.86 -13.69 10.94
CA ALA A 578 24.03 -12.53 10.64
C ALA A 578 23.06 -12.19 11.78
N GLY A 579 22.64 -13.19 12.55
CA GLY A 579 21.88 -13.05 13.78
C GLY A 579 20.40 -12.72 13.56
N GLU A 580 19.69 -12.45 14.66
CA GLU A 580 18.30 -12.00 14.59
C GLU A 580 18.20 -10.67 13.84
N GLY A 581 17.18 -10.53 12.99
CA GLY A 581 16.99 -9.34 12.16
C GLY A 581 17.79 -9.34 10.87
N ALA A 582 18.47 -10.45 10.56
CA ALA A 582 19.11 -10.64 9.27
C ALA A 582 18.11 -10.54 8.11
N TYR A 583 18.60 -10.08 6.96
CA TYR A 583 17.82 -9.96 5.74
C TYR A 583 18.72 -10.11 4.51
N VAL A 584 18.11 -10.36 3.35
CA VAL A 584 18.78 -10.50 2.07
C VAL A 584 18.37 -9.37 1.14
N ILE A 585 19.36 -8.71 0.53
CA ILE A 585 19.14 -7.85 -0.62
C ILE A 585 19.40 -8.65 -1.89
N ILE A 586 18.37 -8.75 -2.73
CA ILE A 586 18.43 -9.42 -4.03
C ILE A 586 18.65 -8.35 -5.07
N ARG A 587 19.75 -8.44 -5.84
CA ARG A 587 20.13 -7.42 -6.81
C ARG A 587 20.39 -8.03 -8.19
N ASP A 588 19.84 -7.39 -9.21
CA ASP A 588 20.15 -7.66 -10.60
C ASP A 588 20.23 -6.34 -11.37
N THR A 589 21.25 -6.12 -12.18
CA THR A 589 21.38 -4.89 -12.99
C THR A 589 21.12 -5.12 -14.47
N THR A 590 20.73 -6.34 -14.84
CA THR A 590 20.59 -6.82 -16.21
C THR A 590 19.13 -7.05 -16.59
N CYS A 591 18.27 -7.33 -15.61
CA CYS A 591 16.83 -7.53 -15.78
C CYS A 591 16.04 -7.11 -14.53
N ARG A 592 14.73 -6.95 -14.73
CA ARG A 592 13.72 -6.78 -13.69
C ARG A 592 13.10 -8.15 -13.35
N LEU A 593 13.32 -8.60 -12.12
CA LEU A 593 12.70 -9.78 -11.54
C LEU A 593 11.47 -9.37 -10.74
N PHE A 594 10.54 -10.31 -10.62
CA PHE A 594 9.41 -10.20 -9.73
C PHE A 594 9.58 -11.22 -8.58
N GLY A 595 9.18 -10.84 -7.37
CA GLY A 595 9.41 -11.68 -6.20
C GLY A 595 8.15 -11.89 -5.38
N TYR A 596 8.01 -13.07 -4.80
CA TYR A 596 7.02 -13.37 -3.77
C TYR A 596 7.75 -13.82 -2.51
N HIS A 597 7.60 -13.09 -1.41
CA HIS A 597 8.20 -13.40 -0.11
C HIS A 597 7.20 -14.19 0.73
N GLY A 598 7.67 -15.28 1.32
CA GLY A 598 6.89 -16.07 2.25
C GLY A 598 7.64 -16.48 3.51
N ARG A 599 6.87 -17.00 4.46
CA ARG A 599 7.35 -17.61 5.70
C ARG A 599 6.77 -19.03 5.73
N MET A 600 7.54 -20.04 6.13
CA MET A 600 7.07 -21.42 6.16
C MET A 600 7.65 -22.21 7.34
N MET A 601 6.81 -23.02 7.98
CA MET A 601 7.24 -24.09 8.90
C MET A 601 7.37 -25.40 8.12
N GLY A 602 8.51 -26.09 8.23
CA GLY A 602 8.88 -27.18 7.33
C GLY A 602 7.95 -28.39 7.40
N GLN A 603 7.64 -28.87 8.60
CA GLN A 603 6.90 -30.13 8.79
C GLN A 603 5.38 -29.94 8.79
N ASP A 604 4.87 -28.83 9.32
CA ASP A 604 3.44 -28.60 9.57
C ASP A 604 2.67 -27.98 8.40
N GLY A 605 3.37 -27.59 7.32
CA GLY A 605 2.76 -26.97 6.13
C GLY A 605 2.06 -25.64 6.39
N ARG A 606 2.38 -24.96 7.50
CA ARG A 606 1.97 -23.57 7.74
C ARG A 606 2.83 -22.65 6.91
N PHE A 607 2.21 -21.77 6.13
CA PHE A 607 2.95 -20.87 5.27
C PHE A 607 2.16 -19.60 4.97
N SER A 608 2.89 -18.54 4.67
CA SER A 608 2.32 -17.32 4.11
C SER A 608 3.13 -16.92 2.90
N VAL A 609 2.51 -16.21 1.96
CA VAL A 609 3.19 -15.70 0.77
C VAL A 609 2.51 -14.42 0.33
N ASP A 610 3.33 -13.42 -0.01
CA ASP A 610 2.85 -12.18 -0.61
C ASP A 610 3.90 -11.62 -1.57
N HIS A 611 3.48 -10.77 -2.50
CA HIS A 611 4.37 -10.11 -3.45
C HIS A 611 5.42 -9.24 -2.73
N MET A 612 6.56 -9.04 -3.37
CA MET A 612 7.67 -8.24 -2.84
C MET A 612 7.70 -6.85 -3.49
N PHE A 613 8.02 -5.83 -2.70
CA PHE A 613 8.40 -4.53 -3.25
C PHE A 613 9.89 -4.45 -3.53
N GLY A 614 10.23 -3.69 -4.59
CA GLY A 614 11.60 -3.24 -4.80
C GLY A 614 11.96 -2.08 -3.89
N PHE A 615 13.20 -1.99 -3.42
CA PHE A 615 13.73 -0.82 -2.71
C PHE A 615 14.24 0.25 -3.66
#